data_AF-A0A932LNX8-F1
#
_entry.id   AF-A0A932LNX8-F1
#
_cell.length_a   1.000
_cell.length_b   1.000
_cell.length_c   1.000
_cell.angle_alpha   90.00
_cell.angle_beta   90.00
_cell.angle_gamma   90.00
#
_symmetry.space_group_name_H-M   'P 1'
#
loop_
_entity.id
_entity.type
_entity.pdbx_description
1 polymer ?
#
loop_
_entity_poly.entity_id
_entity_poly.type
_entity_poly.pdbx_seq_one_letter_code
_entity_poly.pdbx_strand_id
1 'polypeptide(L)'
;MAHETFQVGDLTAVIGDNEPYDDRRPGYNGVHRLVHRTLPDRSLFGIAGLNFEHIFDGFHDQLSLSGDREVFFEPRNHPMTLRRISDDKAELHQEPTPTYQLERLKEKPMDALSHASRRAFIKQAIAGAVATGTAASLPAATSAHTPGQAPQRSRIRLGVRFGGDWLASEDDDDLRFFKQIGVDYVDIELRLIKGYDEHGIFAKSDLEAFIDRLAAVGLRVERANALGSHCLNAHLGRPEGQHEIDNLKRIGEMLAEAEIPVFGIQACQASLHVDGGRAGWDRREGRGGYRYPNFSVEGAKAARLTPRYQVTSDQLWKGLINIYKQVMPTVEGSKTVIAMHGNDPPLYEHLGSPQILCRFADFDRLFSEVPSKHNGMTLCVGTRYESGEDVFEGIRRFGQQGKLFHVHFRNVRGTLPSLGGYSEVFVDDGDLDMARVLRALSDVNYSGVIDYDHAVQITGDEPLPKQYIAFAVGYMRGLLHSL
;
A
#
# COMPACT_ATOMS: atom_id res chain seq x y z
N MET A 1 46.90 10.98 1.14
CA MET A 1 47.22 11.18 -0.30
C MET A 1 45.95 11.62 -0.96
N ALA A 2 45.99 12.53 -1.94
CA ALA A 2 44.77 13.04 -2.58
C ALA A 2 43.99 11.94 -3.33
N HIS A 3 44.72 10.96 -3.87
CA HIS A 3 44.14 9.83 -4.59
C HIS A 3 45.10 8.64 -4.59
N GLU A 4 44.55 7.47 -4.93
CA GLU A 4 45.28 6.22 -5.06
C GLU A 4 44.64 5.29 -6.09
N THR A 5 45.48 4.50 -6.76
CA THR A 5 45.06 3.54 -7.79
C THR A 5 45.12 2.10 -7.25
N PHE A 6 44.03 1.37 -7.46
CA PHE A 6 43.84 -0.02 -7.06
C PHE A 6 43.62 -0.88 -8.30
N GLN A 7 44.22 -2.08 -8.32
CA GLN A 7 44.02 -3.07 -9.37
C GLN A 7 43.54 -4.37 -8.75
N VAL A 8 42.31 -4.76 -9.07
CA VAL A 8 41.70 -6.02 -8.59
C VAL A 8 41.21 -6.81 -9.80
N GLY A 9 41.93 -7.89 -10.14
CA GLY A 9 41.67 -8.67 -11.34
C GLY A 9 41.77 -7.79 -12.60
N ASP A 10 40.71 -7.78 -13.41
CA ASP A 10 40.61 -6.96 -14.62
C ASP A 10 40.15 -5.51 -14.39
N LEU A 11 39.89 -5.11 -13.13
CA LEU A 11 39.40 -3.79 -12.78
C LEU A 11 40.50 -2.88 -12.24
N THR A 12 40.56 -1.65 -12.75
CA THR A 12 41.37 -0.56 -12.20
C THR A 12 40.45 0.49 -11.60
N ALA A 13 40.62 0.80 -10.32
CA ALA A 13 39.91 1.86 -9.64
C ALA A 13 40.88 2.98 -9.22
N VAL A 14 40.47 4.24 -9.41
CA VAL A 14 41.14 5.40 -8.78
C VAL A 14 40.17 5.93 -7.73
N ILE A 15 40.63 5.95 -6.48
CA ILE A 15 39.87 6.44 -5.33
C ILE A 15 40.56 7.70 -4.83
N GLY A 16 39.80 8.75 -4.53
CA GLY A 16 40.33 10.02 -4.05
C GLY A 16 39.57 10.61 -2.89
N ASP A 17 40.24 11.52 -2.18
CA ASP A 17 39.59 12.45 -1.27
C ASP A 17 38.95 13.61 -2.06
N ASN A 18 38.60 14.71 -1.39
CA ASN A 18 37.94 15.85 -1.99
C ASN A 18 38.88 16.90 -2.61
N GLU A 19 40.18 16.62 -2.72
CA GLU A 19 41.10 17.40 -3.54
C GLU A 19 40.83 17.19 -5.05
N PRO A 20 41.15 18.17 -5.92
CA PRO A 20 40.97 18.02 -7.35
C PRO A 20 41.88 16.92 -7.92
N TYR A 21 41.35 16.17 -8.89
CA TYR A 21 42.07 15.11 -9.59
C TYR A 21 41.70 15.11 -11.06
N ASP A 22 42.69 15.22 -11.95
CA ASP A 22 42.48 15.27 -13.41
C ASP A 22 41.49 16.40 -13.79
N ASP A 23 40.46 16.11 -14.57
CA ASP A 23 39.40 17.08 -14.93
C ASP A 23 38.34 17.30 -13.81
N ARG A 24 38.54 16.76 -12.60
CA ARG A 24 37.56 16.82 -11.51
C ARG A 24 37.75 18.06 -10.64
N ARG A 25 36.63 18.72 -10.34
CA ARG A 25 36.58 19.88 -9.45
C ARG A 25 36.83 19.45 -7.99
N PRO A 26 37.37 20.36 -7.16
CA PRO A 26 37.43 20.14 -5.71
C PRO A 26 36.03 19.84 -5.14
N GLY A 27 35.99 18.97 -4.14
CA GLY A 27 34.78 18.47 -3.49
C GLY A 27 34.35 17.06 -3.89
N TYR A 28 34.71 16.59 -5.09
CA TYR A 28 34.38 15.23 -5.53
C TYR A 28 35.34 14.21 -4.91
N ASN A 29 34.79 13.20 -4.23
CA ASN A 29 35.52 12.23 -3.42
C ASN A 29 35.07 10.78 -3.74
N GLY A 30 35.66 9.78 -3.09
CA GLY A 30 35.26 8.38 -3.30
C GLY A 30 35.86 7.81 -4.58
N VAL A 31 35.08 7.10 -5.40
CA VAL A 31 35.61 6.43 -6.60
C VAL A 31 35.60 7.41 -7.77
N HIS A 32 36.76 7.99 -8.05
CA HIS A 32 36.95 8.86 -9.20
C HIS A 32 36.83 8.08 -10.51
N ARG A 33 37.53 6.97 -10.66
CA ARG A 33 37.54 6.19 -11.92
C ARG A 33 37.38 4.71 -11.62
N LEU A 34 36.60 4.01 -12.44
CA LEU A 34 36.53 2.55 -12.39
C LEU A 34 36.43 2.00 -13.82
N VAL A 35 37.49 1.33 -14.27
CA VAL A 35 37.61 0.84 -15.65
C VAL A 35 37.90 -0.65 -15.68
N HIS A 36 37.51 -1.31 -16.77
CA HIS A 36 37.89 -2.69 -17.07
C HIS A 36 39.07 -2.70 -18.06
N ARG A 37 39.96 -3.68 -17.95
CA ARG A 37 41.17 -3.81 -18.81
C ARG A 37 40.87 -3.74 -20.31
N THR A 38 39.72 -4.25 -20.75
CA THR A 38 39.31 -4.22 -22.18
C THR A 38 38.73 -2.88 -22.64
N LEU A 39 38.40 -1.98 -21.71
CA LEU A 39 37.81 -0.67 -21.97
C LEU A 39 38.49 0.39 -21.09
N PRO A 40 39.82 0.59 -21.23
CA PRO A 40 40.58 1.46 -20.32
C PRO A 40 40.11 2.92 -20.39
N ASP A 41 39.57 3.37 -21.52
CA ASP A 41 39.12 4.75 -21.72
C ASP A 41 37.64 4.98 -21.35
N ARG A 42 36.93 3.94 -20.87
CA ARG A 42 35.52 4.05 -20.48
C ARG A 42 35.33 3.69 -19.01
N SER A 43 35.34 4.71 -18.16
CA SER A 43 35.00 4.59 -16.75
C SER A 43 33.50 4.30 -16.59
N LEU A 44 33.14 3.42 -15.64
CA LEU A 44 31.76 3.19 -15.21
C LEU A 44 31.12 4.48 -14.70
N PHE A 45 31.92 5.33 -14.04
CA PHE A 45 31.48 6.62 -13.53
C PHE A 45 31.93 7.74 -14.47
N GLY A 46 31.03 8.70 -14.71
CA GLY A 46 31.33 9.92 -15.46
C GLY A 46 32.23 10.90 -14.70
N ILE A 47 32.21 12.17 -15.10
CA ILE A 47 33.06 13.24 -14.55
C ILE A 47 32.91 13.40 -13.03
N ALA A 48 31.71 13.14 -12.48
CA ALA A 48 31.47 13.22 -11.05
C ALA A 48 32.13 12.08 -10.26
N GLY A 49 32.18 10.84 -10.77
CA GLY A 49 32.60 9.68 -9.97
C GLY A 49 31.46 9.12 -9.09
N LEU A 50 31.79 8.20 -8.19
CA LEU A 50 30.94 7.81 -7.06
C LEU A 50 31.35 8.61 -5.83
N ASN A 51 30.57 9.65 -5.51
CA ASN A 51 30.89 10.59 -4.42
C ASN A 51 30.02 10.39 -3.19
N PHE A 52 30.61 10.60 -2.02
CA PHE A 52 29.90 10.79 -0.76
C PHE A 52 29.73 12.29 -0.52
N GLU A 53 28.80 12.92 -1.26
CA GLU A 53 28.69 14.39 -1.32
C GLU A 53 27.52 14.99 -0.51
N HIS A 54 26.59 14.17 -0.02
CA HIS A 54 25.45 14.59 0.79
C HIS A 54 25.03 13.48 1.78
N ILE A 55 24.30 13.84 2.83
CA ILE A 55 23.76 12.92 3.83
C ILE A 55 22.23 12.84 3.66
N PHE A 56 21.72 11.66 3.35
CA PHE A 56 20.28 11.36 3.37
C PHE A 56 19.91 10.68 4.68
N ASP A 57 19.34 11.44 5.61
CA ASP A 57 18.88 10.92 6.91
C ASP A 57 17.37 10.61 6.95
N GLY A 58 16.63 10.93 5.88
CA GLY A 58 15.18 10.71 5.79
C GLY A 58 14.32 11.65 6.64
N PHE A 59 14.94 12.58 7.39
CA PHE A 59 14.25 13.54 8.26
C PHE A 59 14.35 14.98 7.75
N HIS A 60 15.36 15.29 6.92
CA HIS A 60 15.68 16.68 6.52
C HIS A 60 15.40 17.02 5.04
N ASP A 61 14.23 16.64 4.51
CA ASP A 61 13.76 17.17 3.20
C ASP A 61 13.63 18.71 3.19
N GLN A 62 13.51 19.35 4.37
CA GLN A 62 13.43 20.81 4.50
C GLN A 62 14.74 21.55 4.16
N LEU A 63 15.92 20.93 4.26
CA LEU A 63 17.19 21.61 3.95
C LEU A 63 17.38 21.77 2.43
N SER A 64 16.87 20.84 1.62
CA SER A 64 16.81 21.00 0.16
C SER A 64 15.91 22.18 -0.27
N LEU A 65 14.88 22.50 0.54
CA LEU A 65 13.94 23.60 0.32
C LEU A 65 14.41 24.94 0.92
N SER A 66 15.35 24.91 1.88
CA SER A 66 15.91 26.10 2.53
C SER A 66 16.86 26.91 1.64
N GLY A 67 17.33 26.34 0.53
CA GLY A 67 18.26 26.97 -0.40
C GLY A 67 19.73 26.96 0.04
N ASP A 68 20.05 26.43 1.23
CA ASP A 68 21.42 26.40 1.73
C ASP A 68 22.21 25.20 1.16
N ARG A 69 22.83 25.44 0.00
CA ARG A 69 23.67 24.45 -0.70
C ARG A 69 24.91 24.07 0.10
N GLU A 70 25.38 24.90 1.02
CA GLU A 70 26.58 24.57 1.82
C GLU A 70 26.29 23.47 2.83
N VAL A 71 25.09 23.48 3.43
CA VAL A 71 24.62 22.42 4.33
C VAL A 71 24.28 21.14 3.56
N PHE A 72 23.58 21.24 2.43
CA PHE A 72 23.22 20.05 1.64
C PHE A 72 24.44 19.29 1.12
N PHE A 73 25.47 20.02 0.68
CA PHE A 73 26.75 19.47 0.26
C PHE A 73 27.80 19.53 1.38
N GLU A 74 27.40 19.52 2.66
CA GLU A 74 28.35 19.67 3.77
C GLU A 74 29.53 18.68 3.68
N PRO A 75 29.34 17.36 3.41
CA PRO A 75 30.47 16.43 3.29
C PRO A 75 31.48 16.84 2.21
N ARG A 76 31.04 17.46 1.12
CA ARG A 76 31.89 17.95 0.02
C ARG A 76 32.87 19.03 0.50
N ASN A 77 32.41 19.88 1.41
CA ASN A 77 33.08 21.11 1.81
C ASN A 77 34.06 20.91 2.97
N HIS A 78 34.07 19.74 3.59
CA HIS A 78 34.94 19.42 4.71
C HIS A 78 36.07 18.47 4.30
N PRO A 79 37.33 18.71 4.73
CA PRO A 79 38.47 17.89 4.33
C PRO A 79 38.28 16.41 4.63
N MET A 80 38.68 15.57 3.68
CA MET A 80 38.73 14.12 3.84
C MET A 80 40.16 13.63 3.73
N THR A 81 40.46 12.49 4.36
CA THR A 81 41.77 11.83 4.28
C THR A 81 41.61 10.43 3.74
N LEU A 82 42.24 10.15 2.60
CA LEU A 82 42.32 8.82 2.03
C LEU A 82 43.49 8.01 2.62
N ARG A 83 43.19 6.77 3.03
CA ARG A 83 44.14 5.77 3.51
C ARG A 83 43.94 4.43 2.81
N ARG A 84 45.00 3.85 2.25
CA ARG A 84 44.98 2.44 1.81
C ARG A 84 45.03 1.50 3.00
N ILE A 85 44.12 0.52 2.98
CA ILE A 85 44.03 -0.52 4.00
C ILE A 85 44.64 -1.83 3.49
N SER A 86 44.38 -2.19 2.23
CA SER A 86 44.96 -3.35 1.54
C SER A 86 44.99 -3.12 0.02
N ASP A 87 45.42 -4.11 -0.76
CA ASP A 87 45.46 -4.01 -2.24
C ASP A 87 44.08 -3.88 -2.89
N ASP A 88 43.02 -4.18 -2.14
CA ASP A 88 41.63 -4.15 -2.56
C ASP A 88 40.74 -3.29 -1.66
N LYS A 89 41.31 -2.57 -0.68
CA LYS A 89 40.53 -1.73 0.26
C LYS A 89 41.16 -0.37 0.49
N ALA A 90 40.32 0.65 0.43
CA ALA A 90 40.61 2.02 0.81
C ALA A 90 39.64 2.48 1.89
N GLU A 91 40.10 3.38 2.75
CA GLU A 91 39.30 4.08 3.74
C GLU A 91 39.37 5.57 3.45
N LEU A 92 38.20 6.20 3.38
CA LEU A 92 38.07 7.64 3.27
C LEU A 92 37.51 8.15 4.60
N HIS A 93 38.34 8.87 5.34
CA HIS A 93 38.01 9.38 6.67
C HIS A 93 37.63 10.85 6.60
N GLN A 94 36.59 11.24 7.34
CA GLN A 94 36.18 12.63 7.52
C GLN A 94 35.96 12.88 9.02
N GLU A 95 36.52 13.98 9.54
CA GLU A 95 36.19 14.44 10.89
C GLU A 95 34.72 14.87 10.98
N PRO A 96 34.05 14.75 12.14
CA PRO A 96 32.65 15.14 12.29
C PRO A 96 32.37 16.54 11.72
N THR A 97 31.47 16.61 10.73
CA THR A 97 31.08 17.88 10.11
C THR A 97 30.22 18.73 11.06
N PRO A 98 30.21 20.07 10.93
CA PRO A 98 29.53 20.96 11.88
C PRO A 98 28.03 20.68 12.08
N THR A 99 27.33 20.34 11.00
CA THR A 99 25.87 20.17 11.00
C THR A 99 25.48 18.73 11.29
N TYR A 100 25.92 17.78 10.47
CA TYR A 100 25.51 16.39 10.61
C TYR A 100 26.34 15.60 11.63
N GLN A 101 27.53 16.09 12.02
CA GLN A 101 28.46 15.42 12.93
C GLN A 101 28.75 13.95 12.56
N LEU A 102 28.66 13.63 11.26
CA LEU A 102 28.84 12.27 10.76
C LEU A 102 30.34 11.95 10.62
N GLU A 103 30.84 11.04 11.44
CA GLU A 103 32.24 10.60 11.43
C GLU A 103 32.47 9.35 10.56
N ARG A 104 31.52 8.41 10.57
CA ARG A 104 31.61 7.13 9.84
C ARG A 104 30.26 6.42 9.72
N LEU A 105 30.10 5.62 8.66
CA LEU A 105 29.07 4.59 8.62
C LEU A 105 29.54 3.41 9.47
N LYS A 106 28.90 3.13 10.61
CA LYS A 106 29.18 1.88 11.34
C LYS A 106 28.54 0.73 10.59
N GLU A 107 29.34 -0.10 9.94
CA GLU A 107 28.89 -1.42 9.51
C GLU A 107 28.34 -2.17 10.74
N LYS A 108 27.08 -2.60 10.68
CA LYS A 108 26.65 -3.71 11.52
C LYS A 108 27.45 -4.93 11.04
N PRO A 109 28.16 -5.67 11.91
CA PRO A 109 28.93 -6.82 11.48
C PRO A 109 28.05 -7.80 10.69
N MET A 110 28.52 -8.20 9.51
CA MET A 110 27.85 -9.16 8.61
C MET A 110 27.78 -10.60 9.16
N ASP A 111 28.25 -10.85 10.38
CA ASP A 111 28.25 -12.18 11.01
C ASP A 111 26.94 -12.56 11.71
N ALA A 112 25.92 -11.70 11.69
CA ALA A 112 24.59 -12.01 12.25
C ALA A 112 23.63 -12.71 11.26
N LEU A 113 24.09 -13.06 10.06
CA LEU A 113 23.32 -13.82 9.06
C LEU A 113 24.04 -15.11 8.66
N SER A 114 24.36 -15.97 9.64
CA SER A 114 24.65 -17.37 9.36
C SER A 114 23.83 -18.31 10.25
N HIS A 115 23.00 -19.11 9.58
CA HIS A 115 22.37 -20.36 10.01
C HIS A 115 21.96 -20.54 11.49
N ALA A 116 20.76 -20.09 11.83
CA ALA A 116 19.96 -20.78 12.85
C ALA A 116 19.03 -21.81 12.17
N SER A 117 19.58 -23.00 11.89
CA SER A 117 18.74 -24.17 11.63
C SER A 117 17.88 -24.47 12.86
N ARG A 118 16.60 -24.75 12.64
CA ARG A 118 15.62 -25.22 13.63
C ARG A 118 16.17 -26.39 14.48
N ARG A 119 16.82 -26.14 15.63
CA ARG A 119 17.01 -27.18 16.68
C ARG A 119 17.53 -26.77 18.08
N ALA A 120 17.59 -25.49 18.47
CA ALA A 120 18.16 -25.10 19.77
C ALA A 120 17.18 -24.36 20.72
N PHE A 121 15.92 -24.77 20.80
CA PHE A 121 14.93 -24.17 21.73
C PHE A 121 14.60 -25.05 22.95
N ILE A 122 15.56 -25.80 23.48
CA ILE A 122 15.39 -26.48 24.78
C ILE A 122 16.70 -26.39 25.56
N LYS A 123 16.83 -25.36 26.41
CA LYS A 123 17.31 -25.47 27.80
C LYS A 123 17.58 -24.08 28.41
N GLN A 124 17.22 -23.98 29.69
CA GLN A 124 17.57 -22.95 30.68
C GLN A 124 16.69 -21.69 30.75
N ALA A 125 15.49 -21.92 31.27
CA ALA A 125 15.02 -21.16 32.42
C ALA A 125 15.76 -21.63 33.69
N ILE A 126 15.93 -20.69 34.65
CA ILE A 126 16.21 -20.83 36.10
C ILE A 126 17.54 -20.17 36.56
N ALA A 127 17.38 -19.37 37.63
CA ALA A 127 18.35 -18.71 38.51
C ALA A 127 18.79 -17.31 38.06
N GLY A 128 18.72 -16.27 38.87
CA GLY A 128 18.42 -16.17 40.30
C GLY A 128 18.57 -14.72 40.74
N ALA A 129 17.87 -14.36 41.80
CA ALA A 129 17.64 -13.00 42.25
C ALA A 129 18.69 -12.48 43.27
N VAL A 130 18.63 -11.16 43.49
CA VAL A 130 19.00 -10.38 44.70
C VAL A 130 20.49 -10.03 44.93
N ALA A 131 20.82 -8.73 44.89
CA ALA A 131 21.26 -7.97 46.08
C ALA A 131 21.48 -6.47 45.79
N THR A 132 21.20 -5.70 46.83
CA THR A 132 21.01 -4.24 46.97
C THR A 132 22.30 -3.44 47.12
N GLY A 133 22.29 -2.17 46.68
CA GLY A 133 23.30 -1.17 47.06
C GLY A 133 22.86 0.25 46.69
N THR A 134 22.46 1.04 47.68
CA THR A 134 22.01 2.43 47.58
C THR A 134 23.17 3.42 47.50
N ALA A 135 23.13 4.36 46.54
CA ALA A 135 23.75 5.68 46.68
C ALA A 135 22.92 6.72 45.91
N ALA A 136 22.47 7.75 46.63
CA ALA A 136 21.71 8.86 46.10
C ALA A 136 22.65 9.94 45.55
N SER A 137 22.38 10.42 44.32
CA SER A 137 22.84 11.72 43.82
C SER A 137 21.79 12.32 42.88
N LEU A 138 21.59 13.63 43.03
CA LEU A 138 20.54 14.50 42.48
C LEU A 138 20.48 14.60 40.93
N PRO A 139 19.39 15.14 40.33
CA PRO A 139 18.98 14.79 38.97
C PRO A 139 19.68 15.65 37.91
N ALA A 140 20.38 14.98 37.00
CA ALA A 140 20.69 15.54 35.69
C ALA A 140 19.63 15.05 34.70
N ALA A 141 18.91 15.98 34.08
CA ALA A 141 17.99 15.68 33.00
C ALA A 141 18.79 15.19 31.78
N THR A 142 19.00 13.88 31.69
CA THR A 142 19.43 13.20 30.47
C THR A 142 18.26 12.40 29.95
N SER A 143 17.70 12.84 28.82
CA SER A 143 16.77 12.04 28.02
C SER A 143 17.53 10.79 27.56
N ALA A 144 17.38 9.71 28.31
CA ALA A 144 17.87 8.40 27.90
C ALA A 144 17.09 7.99 26.65
N HIS A 145 17.74 8.03 25.49
CA HIS A 145 17.28 7.32 24.32
C HIS A 145 17.23 5.83 24.67
N THR A 146 16.01 5.31 24.81
CA THR A 146 15.75 3.88 24.90
C THR A 146 16.41 3.19 23.69
N PRO A 147 17.17 2.09 23.88
CA PRO A 147 17.73 1.33 22.78
C PRO A 147 16.63 0.96 21.79
N GLY A 148 16.78 1.38 20.53
CA GLY A 148 15.79 1.17 19.48
C GLY A 148 15.39 -0.30 19.39
N GLN A 149 14.07 -0.55 19.44
CA GLN A 149 13.49 -1.82 19.04
C GLN A 149 14.03 -2.21 17.67
N ALA A 150 14.37 -3.49 17.48
CA ALA A 150 14.65 -4.02 16.15
C ALA A 150 13.50 -3.62 15.21
N PRO A 151 13.76 -3.21 13.95
CA PRO A 151 12.71 -2.80 13.02
C PRO A 151 11.67 -3.92 12.93
N GLN A 152 10.48 -3.63 13.44
CA GLN A 152 9.38 -4.57 13.46
C GLN A 152 8.89 -4.66 12.02
N ARG A 153 9.29 -5.73 11.31
CA ARG A 153 8.76 -5.99 9.96
C ARG A 153 7.25 -5.78 9.95
N SER A 154 6.79 -4.91 9.06
CA SER A 154 5.37 -4.61 8.92
C SER A 154 4.53 -5.89 8.83
N ARG A 155 3.40 -5.91 9.54
CA ARG A 155 2.41 -7.00 9.47
C ARG A 155 1.42 -6.83 8.32
N ILE A 156 1.50 -5.72 7.61
CA ILE A 156 0.66 -5.41 6.47
C ILE A 156 1.03 -6.34 5.32
N ARG A 157 0.02 -6.96 4.72
CA ARG A 157 0.17 -7.94 3.65
C ARG A 157 -0.18 -7.32 2.30
N LEU A 158 0.39 -7.85 1.23
CA LEU A 158 0.18 -7.35 -0.12
C LEU A 158 -0.76 -8.24 -0.90
N GLY A 159 -1.72 -7.59 -1.55
CA GLY A 159 -2.67 -8.23 -2.42
C GLY A 159 -2.87 -7.49 -3.72
N VAL A 160 -3.69 -8.09 -4.58
CA VAL A 160 -4.12 -7.54 -5.86
C VAL A 160 -5.59 -7.85 -6.07
N ARG A 161 -6.28 -6.95 -6.76
CA ARG A 161 -7.61 -7.18 -7.31
C ARG A 161 -7.51 -7.49 -8.80
N PHE A 162 -8.29 -8.46 -9.29
CA PHE A 162 -8.28 -8.81 -10.71
C PHE A 162 -9.67 -9.16 -11.25
N GLY A 163 -9.84 -9.07 -12.56
CA GLY A 163 -11.07 -9.40 -13.28
C GLY A 163 -11.00 -10.75 -14.02
N GLY A 164 -12.12 -11.18 -14.61
CA GLY A 164 -12.24 -12.50 -15.26
C GLY A 164 -11.21 -12.78 -16.36
N ASP A 165 -10.70 -11.75 -17.03
CA ASP A 165 -9.69 -11.87 -18.08
C ASP A 165 -8.38 -12.53 -17.59
N TRP A 166 -8.07 -12.42 -16.29
CA TRP A 166 -6.90 -13.05 -15.67
C TRP A 166 -7.04 -14.57 -15.50
N LEU A 167 -8.26 -15.09 -15.66
CA LEU A 167 -8.56 -16.52 -15.59
C LEU A 167 -8.59 -17.18 -16.97
N ALA A 168 -8.34 -16.40 -18.04
CA ALA A 168 -8.45 -16.85 -19.42
C ALA A 168 -7.27 -17.71 -19.88
N SER A 169 -6.06 -17.50 -19.31
CA SER A 169 -4.90 -18.34 -19.59
C SER A 169 -5.18 -19.79 -19.16
N GLU A 170 -5.02 -20.73 -20.10
CA GLU A 170 -5.28 -22.17 -19.87
C GLU A 170 -4.27 -22.79 -18.89
N ASP A 171 -3.09 -22.21 -18.83
CA ASP A 171 -1.96 -22.64 -18.02
C ASP A 171 -1.77 -21.81 -16.74
N ASP A 172 -2.63 -20.83 -16.45
CA ASP A 172 -2.56 -19.93 -15.29
C ASP A 172 -1.28 -19.06 -15.22
N ASP A 173 -0.63 -18.79 -16.35
CA ASP A 173 0.57 -17.93 -16.41
C ASP A 173 0.28 -16.50 -15.96
N ASP A 174 -0.91 -15.98 -16.26
CA ASP A 174 -1.37 -14.68 -15.78
C ASP A 174 -1.56 -14.65 -14.27
N LEU A 175 -1.94 -15.76 -13.64
CA LEU A 175 -2.03 -15.86 -12.19
C LEU A 175 -0.64 -16.04 -11.55
N ARG A 176 0.25 -16.84 -12.16
CA ARG A 176 1.64 -16.99 -11.70
C ARG A 176 2.40 -15.66 -11.70
N PHE A 177 2.07 -14.75 -12.63
CA PHE A 177 2.65 -13.42 -12.66
C PHE A 177 2.52 -12.69 -11.31
N PHE A 178 1.37 -12.76 -10.64
CA PHE A 178 1.21 -12.14 -9.31
C PHE A 178 2.21 -12.68 -8.30
N LYS A 179 2.42 -14.01 -8.31
CA LYS A 179 3.40 -14.63 -7.43
C LYS A 179 4.83 -14.18 -7.76
N GLN A 180 5.16 -14.06 -9.03
CA GLN A 180 6.48 -13.61 -9.51
C GLN A 180 6.82 -12.18 -9.05
N ILE A 181 5.82 -11.29 -8.96
CA ILE A 181 6.00 -9.92 -8.45
C ILE A 181 5.89 -9.81 -6.92
N GLY A 182 5.74 -10.94 -6.22
CA GLY A 182 5.77 -11.03 -4.75
C GLY A 182 4.42 -10.80 -4.07
N VAL A 183 3.31 -11.12 -4.74
CA VAL A 183 1.96 -11.07 -4.18
C VAL A 183 1.55 -12.46 -3.71
N ASP A 184 0.93 -12.53 -2.54
CA ASP A 184 0.41 -13.76 -1.94
C ASP A 184 -1.12 -13.80 -1.88
N TYR A 185 -1.76 -12.63 -1.87
CA TYR A 185 -3.18 -12.48 -1.57
C TYR A 185 -3.95 -11.89 -2.74
N VAL A 186 -5.20 -12.31 -2.91
CA VAL A 186 -6.10 -11.76 -3.93
C VAL A 186 -7.41 -11.27 -3.31
N ASP A 187 -7.87 -10.15 -3.84
CA ASP A 187 -9.19 -9.59 -3.63
C ASP A 187 -10.06 -9.91 -4.86
N ILE A 188 -11.13 -10.68 -4.68
CA ILE A 188 -11.96 -11.18 -5.78
C ILE A 188 -13.38 -10.63 -5.70
N GLU A 189 -14.03 -10.55 -6.85
CA GLU A 189 -15.48 -10.45 -6.92
C GLU A 189 -16.08 -11.86 -6.98
N LEU A 190 -17.21 -12.09 -6.31
CA LEU A 190 -17.85 -13.41 -6.30
C LEU A 190 -18.28 -13.87 -7.70
N ARG A 191 -18.45 -12.94 -8.64
CA ARG A 191 -18.73 -13.26 -10.05
C ARG A 191 -17.64 -14.03 -10.78
N LEU A 192 -16.43 -14.06 -10.23
CA LEU A 192 -15.35 -14.90 -10.76
C LEU A 192 -15.60 -16.38 -10.47
N ILE A 193 -16.49 -16.69 -9.52
CA ILE A 193 -16.87 -18.04 -9.17
C ILE A 193 -18.08 -18.43 -10.02
N LYS A 194 -17.95 -19.57 -10.70
CA LYS A 194 -18.98 -20.14 -11.57
C LYS A 194 -20.33 -20.24 -10.86
N GLY A 195 -21.39 -19.77 -11.53
CA GLY A 195 -22.78 -19.80 -11.04
C GLY A 195 -23.23 -18.49 -10.37
N TYR A 196 -22.30 -17.66 -9.88
CA TYR A 196 -22.68 -16.43 -9.17
C TYR A 196 -23.38 -15.42 -10.07
N ASP A 197 -22.87 -15.16 -11.27
CA ASP A 197 -23.47 -14.17 -12.18
C ASP A 197 -24.90 -14.59 -12.58
N GLU A 198 -25.16 -15.88 -12.74
CA GLU A 198 -26.45 -16.43 -13.11
C GLU A 198 -27.47 -16.48 -11.96
N HIS A 199 -27.01 -16.72 -10.73
CA HIS A 199 -27.91 -17.10 -9.63
C HIS A 199 -27.77 -16.23 -8.36
N GLY A 200 -26.78 -15.33 -8.31
CA GLY A 200 -26.44 -14.58 -7.10
C GLY A 200 -25.89 -15.45 -5.97
N ILE A 201 -25.53 -16.70 -6.29
CA ILE A 201 -24.95 -17.71 -5.41
C ILE A 201 -24.24 -18.76 -6.27
N PHE A 202 -23.32 -19.53 -5.68
CA PHE A 202 -22.58 -20.61 -6.32
C PHE A 202 -22.66 -21.88 -5.48
N ALA A 203 -22.36 -23.03 -6.08
CA ALA A 203 -22.21 -24.27 -5.31
C ALA A 203 -20.91 -24.23 -4.51
N LYS A 204 -20.90 -24.87 -3.34
CA LYS A 204 -19.69 -24.99 -2.51
C LYS A 204 -18.51 -25.59 -3.28
N SER A 205 -18.76 -26.60 -4.12
CA SER A 205 -17.75 -27.22 -4.96
C SER A 205 -17.11 -26.25 -5.98
N ASP A 206 -17.87 -25.26 -6.47
CA ASP A 206 -17.33 -24.25 -7.39
C ASP A 206 -16.43 -23.24 -6.64
N LEU A 207 -16.77 -22.89 -5.39
CA LEU A 207 -15.88 -22.12 -4.52
C LEU A 207 -14.59 -22.88 -4.22
N GLU A 208 -14.69 -24.14 -3.82
CA GLU A 208 -13.53 -25.00 -3.54
C GLU A 208 -12.62 -25.14 -4.76
N ALA A 209 -13.19 -25.42 -5.94
CA ALA A 209 -12.43 -25.51 -7.18
C ALA A 209 -11.72 -24.19 -7.53
N PHE A 210 -12.36 -23.04 -7.28
CA PHE A 210 -11.76 -21.73 -7.50
C PHE A 210 -10.58 -21.47 -6.54
N ILE A 211 -10.75 -21.81 -5.25
CA ILE A 211 -9.68 -21.70 -4.24
C ILE A 211 -8.51 -22.61 -4.60
N ASP A 212 -8.78 -23.86 -5.00
CA ASP A 212 -7.76 -24.84 -5.37
C ASP A 212 -6.93 -24.38 -6.58
N ARG A 213 -7.58 -23.79 -7.59
CA ARG A 213 -6.88 -23.22 -8.77
C ARG A 213 -5.91 -22.12 -8.35
N LEU A 214 -6.34 -21.18 -7.51
CA LEU A 214 -5.47 -20.11 -6.99
C LEU A 214 -4.34 -20.66 -6.11
N ALA A 215 -4.65 -21.63 -5.25
CA ALA A 215 -3.68 -22.27 -4.38
C ALA A 215 -2.58 -23.02 -5.17
N ALA A 216 -2.94 -23.62 -6.32
CA ALA A 216 -1.99 -24.32 -7.20
C ALA A 216 -0.87 -23.41 -7.74
N VAL A 217 -1.12 -22.10 -7.86
CA VAL A 217 -0.10 -21.09 -8.22
C VAL A 217 0.45 -20.31 -7.02
N GLY A 218 0.07 -20.71 -5.81
CA GLY A 218 0.58 -20.14 -4.55
C GLY A 218 -0.09 -18.82 -4.14
N LEU A 219 -1.29 -18.53 -4.65
CA LEU A 219 -2.13 -17.40 -4.26
C LEU A 219 -3.20 -17.83 -3.25
N ARG A 220 -3.67 -16.88 -2.44
CA ARG A 220 -4.72 -17.11 -1.43
C ARG A 220 -5.76 -16.02 -1.53
N VAL A 221 -7.04 -16.38 -1.45
CA VAL A 221 -8.11 -15.39 -1.38
C VAL A 221 -8.10 -14.75 0.01
N GLU A 222 -7.90 -13.44 0.08
CA GLU A 222 -8.07 -12.67 1.32
C GLU A 222 -9.50 -12.13 1.43
N ARG A 223 -10.03 -11.64 0.32
CA ARG A 223 -11.30 -10.93 0.28
C ARG A 223 -12.14 -11.42 -0.89
N ALA A 224 -13.42 -11.68 -0.63
CA ALA A 224 -14.40 -12.09 -1.62
C ALA A 224 -15.63 -11.16 -1.56
N ASN A 225 -15.97 -10.52 -2.68
CA ASN A 225 -16.92 -9.41 -2.71
C ASN A 225 -18.23 -9.73 -3.42
N ALA A 226 -19.32 -9.65 -2.68
CA ALA A 226 -20.66 -9.47 -3.24
C ALA A 226 -20.80 -8.02 -3.73
N LEU A 227 -20.63 -7.84 -5.03
CA LEU A 227 -20.77 -6.60 -5.77
C LEU A 227 -21.81 -6.81 -6.88
N GLY A 228 -22.66 -5.81 -7.12
CA GLY A 228 -23.52 -5.75 -8.30
C GLY A 228 -25.00 -5.89 -7.96
N SER A 229 -25.79 -6.39 -8.91
CA SER A 229 -27.26 -6.43 -8.81
C SER A 229 -27.81 -7.44 -7.82
N HIS A 230 -27.01 -8.43 -7.38
CA HIS A 230 -27.45 -9.55 -6.54
C HIS A 230 -27.74 -9.19 -5.07
N CYS A 231 -27.61 -7.92 -4.71
CA CYS A 231 -28.05 -7.37 -3.43
C CYS A 231 -28.92 -6.11 -3.60
N LEU A 232 -29.33 -5.80 -4.83
CA LEU A 232 -29.98 -4.54 -5.16
C LEU A 232 -31.42 -4.50 -4.64
N ASN A 233 -32.20 -5.57 -4.78
CA ASN A 233 -33.58 -5.56 -4.29
C ASN A 233 -33.62 -5.49 -2.75
N ALA A 234 -32.69 -6.18 -2.07
CA ALA A 234 -32.50 -6.08 -0.64
C ALA A 234 -32.11 -4.65 -0.21
N HIS A 235 -31.19 -4.02 -0.95
CA HIS A 235 -30.77 -2.66 -0.69
C HIS A 235 -31.90 -1.64 -0.89
N LEU A 236 -32.74 -1.84 -1.90
CA LEU A 236 -33.92 -1.01 -2.18
C LEU A 236 -35.10 -1.31 -1.24
N GLY A 237 -34.98 -2.30 -0.34
CA GLY A 237 -36.03 -2.69 0.60
C GLY A 237 -37.25 -3.34 -0.05
N ARG A 238 -37.06 -4.03 -1.18
CA ARG A 238 -38.14 -4.71 -1.91
C ARG A 238 -38.40 -6.12 -1.37
N PRO A 239 -39.63 -6.66 -1.51
CA PRO A 239 -39.97 -8.00 -1.02
C PRO A 239 -39.06 -9.11 -1.56
N GLU A 240 -38.65 -9.03 -2.83
CA GLU A 240 -37.76 -9.99 -3.48
C GLU A 240 -36.36 -10.00 -2.86
N GLY A 241 -35.99 -8.93 -2.15
CA GLY A 241 -34.70 -8.78 -1.50
C GLY A 241 -34.41 -9.80 -0.40
N GLN A 242 -35.43 -10.46 0.17
CA GLN A 242 -35.18 -11.51 1.16
C GLN A 242 -34.44 -12.71 0.54
N HIS A 243 -34.72 -13.04 -0.72
CA HIS A 243 -34.00 -14.11 -1.42
C HIS A 243 -32.51 -13.78 -1.61
N GLU A 244 -32.20 -12.53 -1.94
CA GLU A 244 -30.82 -12.03 -2.04
C GLU A 244 -30.09 -12.12 -0.68
N ILE A 245 -30.77 -11.76 0.41
CA ILE A 245 -30.22 -11.89 1.77
C ILE A 245 -29.99 -13.36 2.14
N ASP A 246 -30.90 -14.26 1.80
CA ASP A 246 -30.74 -15.69 2.05
C ASP A 246 -29.55 -16.27 1.27
N ASN A 247 -29.31 -15.80 0.04
CA ASN A 247 -28.11 -16.14 -0.72
C ASN A 247 -26.84 -15.60 -0.05
N LEU A 248 -26.83 -14.33 0.39
CA LEU A 248 -25.69 -13.75 1.12
C LEU A 248 -25.38 -14.50 2.42
N LYS A 249 -26.39 -14.99 3.14
CA LYS A 249 -26.22 -15.81 4.34
C LYS A 249 -25.48 -17.12 4.03
N ARG A 250 -25.94 -17.85 3.02
CA ARG A 250 -25.31 -19.11 2.55
C ARG A 250 -23.89 -18.86 2.04
N ILE A 251 -23.65 -17.76 1.34
CA ILE A 251 -22.32 -17.34 0.93
C ILE A 251 -21.45 -17.09 2.15
N GLY A 252 -21.94 -16.33 3.14
CA GLY A 252 -21.22 -16.08 4.39
C GLY A 252 -20.83 -17.38 5.12
N GLU A 253 -21.73 -18.37 5.17
CA GLU A 253 -21.45 -19.70 5.74
C GLU A 253 -20.36 -20.44 4.96
N MET A 254 -20.43 -20.44 3.62
CA MET A 254 -19.42 -21.08 2.76
C MET A 254 -18.04 -20.41 2.88
N LEU A 255 -18.00 -19.07 2.91
CA LEU A 255 -16.76 -18.31 3.07
C LEU A 255 -16.16 -18.51 4.47
N ALA A 256 -16.99 -18.58 5.51
CA ALA A 256 -16.55 -18.88 6.87
C ALA A 256 -15.97 -20.29 6.99
N GLU A 257 -16.61 -21.29 6.36
CA GLU A 257 -16.11 -22.67 6.34
C GLU A 257 -14.79 -22.79 5.56
N ALA A 258 -14.65 -22.04 4.46
CA ALA A 258 -13.42 -21.97 3.67
C ALA A 258 -12.31 -21.08 4.30
N GLU A 259 -12.53 -20.55 5.51
CA GLU A 259 -11.64 -19.62 6.22
C GLU A 259 -11.23 -18.40 5.39
N ILE A 260 -12.12 -17.88 4.53
CA ILE A 260 -11.87 -16.66 3.75
C ILE A 260 -11.94 -15.45 4.70
N PRO A 261 -10.86 -14.66 4.85
CA PRO A 261 -10.79 -13.65 5.91
C PRO A 261 -11.83 -12.54 5.81
N VAL A 262 -12.11 -12.02 4.61
CA VAL A 262 -12.99 -10.86 4.43
C VAL A 262 -14.12 -11.16 3.44
N PHE A 263 -15.36 -11.06 3.90
CA PHE A 263 -16.55 -11.05 3.06
C PHE A 263 -16.98 -9.61 2.80
N GLY A 264 -16.75 -9.11 1.59
CA GLY A 264 -17.24 -7.80 1.20
C GLY A 264 -18.70 -7.83 0.79
N ILE A 265 -19.56 -7.04 1.44
CA ILE A 265 -20.95 -6.85 1.03
C ILE A 265 -21.12 -5.39 0.60
N GLN A 266 -21.00 -5.13 -0.70
CA GLN A 266 -21.06 -3.79 -1.29
C GLN A 266 -22.40 -3.56 -1.99
N ALA A 267 -23.44 -3.43 -1.16
CA ALA A 267 -24.82 -3.23 -1.61
C ALA A 267 -25.12 -1.81 -2.13
N CYS A 268 -24.26 -0.85 -1.81
CA CYS A 268 -24.46 0.56 -2.13
C CYS A 268 -23.48 0.97 -3.24
N GLN A 269 -23.93 0.96 -4.49
CA GLN A 269 -23.15 1.40 -5.65
C GLN A 269 -23.96 2.39 -6.47
N ALA A 270 -23.47 3.63 -6.58
CA ALA A 270 -24.13 4.69 -7.34
C ALA A 270 -24.48 4.28 -8.78
N SER A 271 -23.61 3.52 -9.43
CA SER A 271 -23.79 3.06 -10.82
C SER A 271 -24.99 2.14 -11.01
N LEU A 272 -25.46 1.44 -9.97
CA LEU A 272 -26.67 0.59 -10.04
C LEU A 272 -27.96 1.41 -10.04
N HIS A 273 -27.90 2.64 -9.52
CA HIS A 273 -29.07 3.50 -9.31
C HIS A 273 -29.34 4.48 -10.46
N VAL A 274 -28.46 4.53 -11.47
CA VAL A 274 -28.56 5.48 -12.59
C VAL A 274 -28.40 4.77 -13.93
N ASP A 275 -29.23 5.13 -14.90
CA ASP A 275 -29.10 4.62 -16.27
C ASP A 275 -27.80 5.09 -16.91
N GLY A 276 -27.07 4.20 -17.58
CA GLY A 276 -25.79 4.55 -18.22
C GLY A 276 -24.58 4.63 -17.28
N GLY A 277 -24.76 4.49 -15.95
CA GLY A 277 -23.81 4.02 -14.91
C GLY A 277 -22.41 4.64 -14.75
N ARG A 278 -21.85 5.29 -15.77
CA ARG A 278 -20.49 5.84 -15.85
C ARG A 278 -20.48 7.28 -16.36
N ALA A 279 -21.59 8.00 -16.28
CA ALA A 279 -21.60 9.41 -16.64
C ALA A 279 -20.72 10.24 -15.69
N GLY A 280 -20.09 11.26 -16.26
CA GLY A 280 -19.11 12.08 -15.56
C GLY A 280 -17.69 11.51 -15.59
N TRP A 281 -17.50 10.28 -16.10
CA TRP A 281 -16.19 9.69 -16.28
C TRP A 281 -15.65 9.95 -17.68
N ASP A 282 -14.47 10.53 -17.76
CA ASP A 282 -13.66 10.63 -18.98
C ASP A 282 -12.27 10.01 -18.74
N ARG A 283 -11.45 9.99 -19.80
CA ARG A 283 -10.05 9.60 -19.71
C ARG A 283 -9.17 10.81 -19.97
N ARG A 284 -8.21 11.06 -19.10
CA ARG A 284 -7.20 12.11 -19.24
C ARG A 284 -5.81 11.52 -19.35
N GLU A 285 -4.85 12.34 -19.74
CA GLU A 285 -3.45 11.96 -19.92
C GLU A 285 -2.57 12.53 -18.81
N GLY A 286 -1.62 11.73 -18.35
CA GLY A 286 -0.62 12.13 -17.36
C GLY A 286 0.78 12.18 -17.94
N ARG A 287 1.80 12.15 -17.06
CA ARG A 287 3.21 12.17 -17.48
C ARG A 287 3.51 11.07 -18.49
N GLY A 288 4.12 11.42 -19.62
CA GLY A 288 4.45 10.45 -20.68
C GLY A 288 3.23 9.85 -21.41
N GLY A 289 2.04 10.44 -21.27
CA GLY A 289 0.85 10.04 -22.06
C GLY A 289 0.08 8.83 -21.53
N TYR A 290 0.37 8.32 -20.32
CA TYR A 290 -0.50 7.30 -19.72
C TYR A 290 -1.90 7.86 -19.52
N ARG A 291 -2.92 7.00 -19.62
CA ARG A 291 -4.32 7.40 -19.55
C ARG A 291 -4.96 6.94 -18.26
N TYR A 292 -5.70 7.83 -17.61
CA TYR A 292 -6.34 7.57 -16.34
C TYR A 292 -7.81 8.00 -16.31
N PRO A 293 -8.65 7.35 -15.47
CA PRO A 293 -10.03 7.80 -15.23
C PRO A 293 -10.06 9.17 -14.54
N ASN A 294 -10.98 10.03 -14.97
CA ASN A 294 -11.30 11.26 -14.26
C ASN A 294 -12.81 11.42 -14.15
N PHE A 295 -13.28 11.77 -12.95
CA PHE A 295 -14.67 12.03 -12.65
C PHE A 295 -14.94 13.52 -12.49
N SER A 296 -16.04 14.01 -13.06
CA SER A 296 -16.56 15.36 -12.85
C SER A 296 -18.07 15.34 -12.61
N VAL A 297 -18.51 16.05 -11.56
CA VAL A 297 -19.93 16.27 -11.25
C VAL A 297 -20.63 17.04 -12.37
N GLU A 298 -19.94 18.01 -12.98
CA GLU A 298 -20.48 18.76 -14.11
C GLU A 298 -20.67 17.86 -15.33
N GLY A 299 -19.67 17.03 -15.65
CA GLY A 299 -19.75 16.04 -16.72
C GLY A 299 -20.89 15.04 -16.48
N ALA A 300 -21.10 14.63 -15.23
CA ALA A 300 -22.21 13.77 -14.87
C ALA A 300 -23.55 14.47 -15.14
N LYS A 301 -23.74 15.69 -14.65
CA LYS A 301 -24.97 16.48 -14.86
C LYS A 301 -25.26 16.73 -16.34
N ALA A 302 -24.22 16.95 -17.15
CA ALA A 302 -24.34 17.17 -18.59
C ALA A 302 -24.91 15.95 -19.33
N ALA A 303 -24.76 14.74 -18.80
CA ALA A 303 -25.32 13.52 -19.39
C ALA A 303 -26.86 13.46 -19.28
N ARG A 304 -27.50 14.32 -18.45
CA ARG A 304 -28.95 14.41 -18.27
C ARG A 304 -29.64 13.05 -18.01
N LEU A 305 -28.94 12.18 -17.30
CA LEU A 305 -29.44 10.87 -16.94
C LEU A 305 -30.45 10.97 -15.79
N THR A 306 -31.35 10.01 -15.75
CA THR A 306 -32.38 9.92 -14.71
C THR A 306 -32.08 8.79 -13.72
N PRO A 307 -32.48 8.93 -12.45
CA PRO A 307 -32.46 7.81 -11.51
C PRO A 307 -33.30 6.64 -12.02
N ARG A 308 -32.78 5.42 -11.88
CA ARG A 308 -33.53 4.18 -12.17
C ARG A 308 -34.65 3.92 -11.18
N TYR A 309 -34.47 4.39 -9.94
CA TYR A 309 -35.34 4.09 -8.82
C TYR A 309 -35.67 5.36 -8.06
N GLN A 310 -36.95 5.52 -7.73
CA GLN A 310 -37.42 6.55 -6.81
C GLN A 310 -37.36 6.01 -5.38
N VAL A 311 -36.29 6.35 -4.68
CA VAL A 311 -36.01 5.91 -3.31
C VAL A 311 -35.48 7.06 -2.48
N THR A 312 -35.63 6.98 -1.16
CA THR A 312 -35.05 7.94 -0.21
C THR A 312 -33.80 7.38 0.45
N SER A 313 -32.94 8.26 0.98
CA SER A 313 -31.76 7.85 1.78
C SER A 313 -32.15 6.92 2.95
N ASP A 314 -33.28 7.19 3.62
CA ASP A 314 -33.78 6.34 4.71
C ASP A 314 -34.17 4.93 4.25
N GLN A 315 -34.73 4.79 3.05
CA GLN A 315 -35.03 3.47 2.48
C GLN A 315 -33.74 2.70 2.19
N LEU A 316 -32.73 3.35 1.62
CA LEU A 316 -31.41 2.74 1.36
C LEU A 316 -30.72 2.32 2.66
N TRP A 317 -30.77 3.16 3.70
CA TRP A 317 -30.26 2.82 5.03
C TRP A 317 -31.00 1.62 5.62
N LYS A 318 -32.34 1.61 5.59
CA LYS A 318 -33.13 0.46 6.09
C LYS A 318 -32.77 -0.84 5.37
N GLY A 319 -32.62 -0.80 4.04
CA GLY A 319 -32.21 -1.97 3.26
C GLY A 319 -30.80 -2.46 3.63
N LEU A 320 -29.82 -1.55 3.68
CA LEU A 320 -28.45 -1.87 4.09
C LEU A 320 -28.39 -2.49 5.50
N ILE A 321 -29.04 -1.85 6.48
CA ILE A 321 -29.06 -2.33 7.87
C ILE A 321 -29.77 -3.68 7.97
N ASN A 322 -30.83 -3.90 7.20
CA ASN A 322 -31.51 -5.20 7.14
C ASN A 322 -30.58 -6.31 6.61
N ILE A 323 -29.84 -6.06 5.51
CA ILE A 323 -28.83 -7.00 4.99
C ILE A 323 -27.81 -7.32 6.07
N TYR A 324 -27.19 -6.30 6.67
CA TYR A 324 -26.11 -6.50 7.63
C TYR A 324 -26.60 -7.22 8.90
N LYS A 325 -27.77 -6.87 9.45
CA LYS A 325 -28.32 -7.55 10.63
C LYS A 325 -28.63 -9.03 10.38
N GLN A 326 -29.06 -9.40 9.18
CA GLN A 326 -29.40 -10.78 8.85
C GLN A 326 -28.19 -11.64 8.47
N VAL A 327 -27.17 -11.04 7.83
CA VAL A 327 -25.97 -11.77 7.38
C VAL A 327 -24.91 -11.84 8.48
N MET A 328 -24.74 -10.81 9.32
CA MET A 328 -23.69 -10.79 10.36
C MET A 328 -23.62 -12.06 11.22
N PRO A 329 -24.74 -12.63 11.71
CA PRO A 329 -24.70 -13.82 12.58
C PRO A 329 -24.09 -15.06 11.90
N THR A 330 -24.04 -15.11 10.57
CA THR A 330 -23.48 -16.27 9.85
C THR A 330 -21.96 -16.33 9.93
N VAL A 331 -21.29 -15.21 10.24
CA VAL A 331 -19.83 -15.13 10.30
C VAL A 331 -19.27 -14.93 11.71
N GLU A 332 -20.07 -14.51 12.69
CA GLU A 332 -19.61 -14.16 14.05
C GLU A 332 -18.93 -15.29 14.82
N GLY A 333 -19.24 -16.55 14.49
CA GLY A 333 -18.59 -17.74 15.05
C GLY A 333 -17.25 -18.11 14.40
N SER A 334 -16.82 -17.36 13.37
CA SER A 334 -15.65 -17.65 12.54
C SER A 334 -14.61 -16.52 12.60
N LYS A 335 -13.53 -16.67 11.82
CA LYS A 335 -12.54 -15.60 11.59
C LYS A 335 -12.93 -14.64 10.46
N THR A 336 -13.97 -14.98 9.69
CA THR A 336 -14.41 -14.18 8.54
C THR A 336 -15.12 -12.93 9.01
N VAL A 337 -14.69 -11.77 8.54
CA VAL A 337 -15.30 -10.48 8.87
C VAL A 337 -16.04 -9.90 7.66
N ILE A 338 -17.07 -9.09 7.91
CA ILE A 338 -17.82 -8.38 6.86
C ILE A 338 -17.29 -6.95 6.73
N ALA A 339 -16.94 -6.57 5.51
CA ALA A 339 -16.37 -5.27 5.19
C ALA A 339 -17.19 -4.50 4.15
N MET A 340 -17.53 -3.25 4.48
CA MET A 340 -18.15 -2.30 3.56
C MET A 340 -17.10 -1.37 2.94
N HIS A 341 -17.07 -1.21 1.62
CA HIS A 341 -16.22 -0.22 0.94
C HIS A 341 -16.75 1.22 1.10
N GLY A 342 -18.07 1.38 1.03
CA GLY A 342 -18.76 2.66 0.86
C GLY A 342 -18.85 3.09 -0.61
N ASN A 343 -19.52 4.21 -0.85
CA ASN A 343 -19.93 4.59 -2.20
C ASN A 343 -18.83 5.34 -2.96
N ASP A 344 -18.74 5.07 -4.27
CA ASP A 344 -17.79 5.67 -5.22
C ASP A 344 -18.55 6.01 -6.52
N PRO A 345 -18.72 7.30 -6.90
CA PRO A 345 -18.20 8.49 -6.22
C PRO A 345 -18.90 8.75 -4.87
N PRO A 346 -18.21 9.32 -3.87
CA PRO A 346 -18.78 9.59 -2.55
C PRO A 346 -19.63 10.87 -2.55
N LEU A 347 -20.76 10.85 -3.23
CA LEU A 347 -21.75 11.92 -3.30
C LEU A 347 -23.05 11.48 -2.64
N TYR A 348 -23.63 12.28 -1.75
CA TYR A 348 -24.95 11.96 -1.14
C TYR A 348 -26.11 12.01 -2.14
N GLU A 349 -25.93 12.66 -3.28
CA GLU A 349 -26.84 12.62 -4.40
C GLU A 349 -26.03 12.48 -5.69
N HIS A 350 -26.29 11.41 -6.44
CA HIS A 350 -25.67 11.17 -7.73
C HIS A 350 -26.76 11.11 -8.80
N LEU A 351 -26.78 12.10 -9.69
CA LEU A 351 -27.73 12.21 -10.81
C LEU A 351 -29.20 12.08 -10.37
N GLY A 352 -29.55 12.74 -9.26
CA GLY A 352 -30.89 12.73 -8.68
C GLY A 352 -31.23 11.49 -7.85
N SER A 353 -30.31 10.52 -7.73
CA SER A 353 -30.48 9.36 -6.86
C SER A 353 -29.76 9.59 -5.53
N PRO A 354 -30.44 9.49 -4.37
CA PRO A 354 -29.77 9.59 -3.09
C PRO A 354 -28.81 8.42 -2.89
N GLN A 355 -27.76 8.66 -2.14
CA GLN A 355 -26.73 7.68 -1.83
C GLN A 355 -26.42 7.70 -0.33
N ILE A 356 -25.75 6.65 0.15
CA ILE A 356 -25.32 6.48 1.55
C ILE A 356 -23.88 5.97 1.59
N LEU A 357 -23.24 5.97 2.77
CA LEU A 357 -21.84 5.55 2.95
C LEU A 357 -20.84 6.38 2.11
N CYS A 358 -21.08 7.69 2.07
CA CYS A 358 -20.25 8.65 1.35
C CYS A 358 -19.20 9.29 2.26
N ARG A 359 -19.40 9.28 3.58
CA ARG A 359 -18.51 9.89 4.57
C ARG A 359 -18.24 8.96 5.76
N PHE A 360 -17.21 9.24 6.56
CA PHE A 360 -16.89 8.48 7.76
C PHE A 360 -18.02 8.47 8.81
N ALA A 361 -18.81 9.54 8.89
CA ALA A 361 -19.99 9.57 9.77
C ALA A 361 -21.05 8.52 9.39
N ASP A 362 -21.14 8.13 8.12
CA ASP A 362 -22.02 7.05 7.68
C ASP A 362 -21.54 5.69 8.20
N PHE A 363 -20.21 5.47 8.24
CA PHE A 363 -19.65 4.25 8.83
C PHE A 363 -19.90 4.17 10.33
N ASP A 364 -19.84 5.30 11.04
CA ASP A 364 -20.22 5.36 12.46
C ASP A 364 -21.67 4.90 12.66
N ARG A 365 -22.58 5.39 11.81
CA ARG A 365 -23.97 4.94 11.80
C ARG A 365 -24.07 3.43 11.56
N LEU A 366 -23.43 2.90 10.52
CA LEU A 366 -23.43 1.47 10.21
C LEU A 366 -22.95 0.61 11.39
N PHE A 367 -21.84 1.00 12.03
CA PHE A 367 -21.29 0.26 13.16
C PHE A 367 -22.14 0.38 14.42
N SER A 368 -22.82 1.52 14.63
CA SER A 368 -23.72 1.71 15.76
C SER A 368 -25.04 0.92 15.61
N GLU A 369 -25.59 0.85 14.39
CA GLU A 369 -26.86 0.16 14.12
C GLU A 369 -26.71 -1.36 13.98
N VAL A 370 -25.50 -1.83 13.65
CA VAL A 370 -25.13 -3.26 13.60
C VAL A 370 -23.84 -3.48 14.40
N PRO A 371 -23.93 -3.46 15.75
CA PRO A 371 -22.76 -3.58 16.61
C PRO A 371 -22.22 -5.02 16.60
N SER A 372 -21.11 -5.22 15.91
CA SER A 372 -20.37 -6.49 15.91
C SER A 372 -18.87 -6.25 15.74
N LYS A 373 -18.02 -7.12 16.29
CA LYS A 373 -16.58 -7.11 16.03
C LYS A 373 -16.25 -7.54 14.60
N HIS A 374 -17.17 -8.25 13.96
CA HIS A 374 -17.06 -8.72 12.59
C HIS A 374 -17.61 -7.71 11.57
N ASN A 375 -18.16 -6.57 12.03
CA ASN A 375 -18.60 -5.47 11.16
C ASN A 375 -17.53 -4.39 11.07
N GLY A 376 -16.98 -4.16 9.88
CA GLY A 376 -15.93 -3.18 9.62
C GLY A 376 -15.97 -2.65 8.19
N MET A 377 -14.87 -2.06 7.75
CA MET A 377 -14.76 -1.42 6.44
C MET A 377 -13.60 -1.95 5.61
N THR A 378 -13.82 -1.91 4.31
CA THR A 378 -12.76 -1.77 3.33
C THR A 378 -12.49 -0.28 3.19
N LEU A 379 -11.38 0.20 3.74
CA LEU A 379 -11.01 1.59 3.64
C LEU A 379 -10.37 1.83 2.27
N CYS A 380 -11.08 2.48 1.34
CA CYS A 380 -10.43 3.06 0.18
C CYS A 380 -9.92 4.46 0.48
N VAL A 381 -8.59 4.59 0.54
CA VAL A 381 -7.94 5.86 0.86
C VAL A 381 -8.21 6.90 -0.24
N GLY A 382 -8.27 6.46 -1.50
CA GLY A 382 -8.69 7.28 -2.63
C GLY A 382 -10.12 7.81 -2.46
N THR A 383 -11.11 6.91 -2.35
CA THR A 383 -12.52 7.32 -2.20
C THR A 383 -12.75 8.22 -0.98
N ARG A 384 -12.09 7.97 0.15
CA ARG A 384 -12.23 8.86 1.32
C ARG A 384 -11.57 10.22 1.09
N TYR A 385 -10.42 10.27 0.43
CA TYR A 385 -9.81 11.55 0.04
C TYR A 385 -10.71 12.35 -0.91
N GLU A 386 -11.29 11.70 -1.93
CA GLU A 386 -12.20 12.33 -2.90
C GLU A 386 -13.39 13.03 -2.24
N SER A 387 -13.87 12.48 -1.12
CA SER A 387 -14.96 13.04 -0.33
C SER A 387 -14.60 14.34 0.39
N GLY A 388 -13.30 14.67 0.48
CA GLY A 388 -12.74 15.80 1.23
C GLY A 388 -12.49 15.51 2.72
N GLU A 389 -12.56 14.24 3.15
CA GLU A 389 -12.30 13.86 4.54
C GLU A 389 -10.80 13.65 4.81
N ASP A 390 -10.40 13.83 6.07
CA ASP A 390 -9.04 13.53 6.53
C ASP A 390 -8.85 12.01 6.64
N VAL A 391 -8.18 11.44 5.64
CA VAL A 391 -7.85 10.01 5.56
C VAL A 391 -7.00 9.56 6.75
N PHE A 392 -6.08 10.40 7.25
CA PHE A 392 -5.19 10.01 8.35
C PHE A 392 -5.93 9.95 9.69
N GLU A 393 -6.88 10.86 9.93
CA GLU A 393 -7.80 10.73 11.06
C GLU A 393 -8.71 9.51 10.89
N GLY A 394 -9.23 9.26 9.70
CA GLY A 394 -9.98 8.04 9.40
C GLY A 394 -9.22 6.77 9.78
N ILE A 395 -7.96 6.65 9.33
CA ILE A 395 -7.08 5.52 9.66
C ILE A 395 -6.87 5.39 11.17
N ARG A 396 -6.50 6.49 11.84
CA ARG A 396 -6.25 6.48 13.29
C ARG A 396 -7.49 6.02 14.05
N ARG A 397 -8.63 6.68 13.81
CA ARG A 397 -9.88 6.45 14.53
C ARG A 397 -10.42 5.04 14.33
N PHE A 398 -10.60 4.62 13.08
CA PHE A 398 -11.17 3.29 12.78
C PHE A 398 -10.17 2.16 12.99
N GLY A 399 -8.87 2.42 12.85
CA GLY A 399 -7.81 1.49 13.22
C GLY A 399 -7.81 1.18 14.72
N GLN A 400 -7.89 2.21 15.57
CA GLN A 400 -7.99 2.05 17.03
C GLN A 400 -9.27 1.31 17.46
N GLN A 401 -10.36 1.45 16.69
CA GLN A 401 -11.61 0.71 16.93
C GLN A 401 -11.57 -0.73 16.41
N GLY A 402 -10.51 -1.14 15.70
CA GLY A 402 -10.42 -2.45 15.07
C GLY A 402 -11.42 -2.64 13.93
N LYS A 403 -11.71 -1.57 13.17
CA LYS A 403 -12.73 -1.55 12.11
C LYS A 403 -12.15 -1.59 10.68
N LEU A 404 -10.83 -1.54 10.52
CA LEU A 404 -10.17 -1.64 9.22
C LEU A 404 -9.88 -3.11 8.91
N PHE A 405 -10.53 -3.67 7.89
CA PHE A 405 -10.34 -5.08 7.50
C PHE A 405 -9.59 -5.23 6.18
N HIS A 406 -9.78 -4.31 5.26
CA HIS A 406 -9.11 -4.27 3.96
C HIS A 406 -8.79 -2.82 3.58
N VAL A 407 -7.73 -2.58 2.82
CA VAL A 407 -7.41 -1.22 2.35
C VAL A 407 -7.16 -1.21 0.85
N HIS A 408 -7.96 -0.42 0.14
CA HIS A 408 -7.63 -0.03 -1.22
C HIS A 408 -6.66 1.16 -1.16
N PHE A 409 -5.46 0.95 -1.68
CA PHE A 409 -4.28 1.81 -1.57
C PHE A 409 -4.02 2.56 -2.90
N ARG A 410 -5.07 3.17 -3.46
CA ARG A 410 -4.97 4.01 -4.66
C ARG A 410 -4.79 5.48 -4.32
N ASN A 411 -4.21 6.23 -5.25
CA ASN A 411 -3.98 7.67 -5.11
C ASN A 411 -4.81 8.45 -6.14
N VAL A 412 -5.11 9.70 -5.83
CA VAL A 412 -5.99 10.56 -6.63
C VAL A 412 -5.53 12.02 -6.58
N ARG A 413 -5.94 12.81 -7.57
CA ARG A 413 -5.82 14.27 -7.55
C ARG A 413 -7.19 14.93 -7.48
N GLY A 414 -7.32 15.94 -6.63
CA GLY A 414 -8.55 16.70 -6.46
C GLY A 414 -9.59 16.04 -5.56
N THR A 415 -10.53 16.84 -5.07
CA THR A 415 -11.65 16.37 -4.25
C THR A 415 -12.97 16.96 -4.75
N LEU A 416 -14.07 16.25 -4.49
CA LEU A 416 -15.41 16.71 -4.85
C LEU A 416 -15.76 18.08 -4.26
N PRO A 417 -15.46 18.38 -2.97
CA PRO A 417 -15.76 19.71 -2.42
C PRO A 417 -14.90 20.84 -3.00
N SER A 418 -13.67 20.54 -3.44
CA SER A 418 -12.73 21.57 -3.90
C SER A 418 -12.83 21.84 -5.41
N LEU A 419 -12.87 20.78 -6.23
CA LEU A 419 -12.79 20.87 -7.69
C LEU A 419 -14.05 20.35 -8.40
N GLY A 420 -15.04 19.82 -7.66
CA GLY A 420 -16.22 19.20 -8.27
C GLY A 420 -15.91 17.89 -9.00
N GLY A 421 -14.77 17.27 -8.73
CA GLY A 421 -14.27 16.09 -9.43
C GLY A 421 -12.90 15.64 -8.92
N TYR A 422 -12.41 14.54 -9.47
CA TYR A 422 -11.11 13.94 -9.13
C TYR A 422 -10.54 13.12 -10.29
N SER A 423 -9.24 12.87 -10.25
CA SER A 423 -8.51 12.06 -11.23
C SER A 423 -7.80 10.90 -10.55
N GLU A 424 -8.00 9.69 -11.05
CA GLU A 424 -7.40 8.46 -10.53
C GLU A 424 -6.03 8.19 -11.15
N VAL A 425 -5.01 8.80 -10.58
CA VAL A 425 -3.65 8.81 -11.14
C VAL A 425 -2.83 7.61 -10.67
N PHE A 426 -1.57 7.54 -11.10
CA PHE A 426 -0.62 6.58 -10.55
C PHE A 426 -0.55 6.66 -9.03
N VAL A 427 -0.25 5.53 -8.39
CA VAL A 427 -0.14 5.44 -6.92
C VAL A 427 0.87 6.43 -6.33
N ASP A 428 1.93 6.79 -7.07
CA ASP A 428 2.97 7.74 -6.67
C ASP A 428 2.74 9.18 -7.18
N ASP A 429 1.65 9.44 -7.92
CA ASP A 429 1.43 10.71 -8.63
C ASP A 429 0.18 11.46 -8.15
N GLY A 430 -0.41 11.09 -7.01
CA GLY A 430 -1.59 11.79 -6.46
C GLY A 430 -1.28 12.72 -5.30
N ASP A 431 -2.33 13.29 -4.72
CA ASP A 431 -2.25 14.30 -3.66
C ASP A 431 -1.96 13.69 -2.28
N LEU A 432 -2.18 12.38 -2.10
CA LEU A 432 -1.83 11.68 -0.87
C LEU A 432 -0.35 11.27 -0.85
N ASP A 433 0.33 11.56 0.26
CA ASP A 433 1.61 10.92 0.60
C ASP A 433 1.34 9.47 1.03
N MET A 434 1.54 8.55 0.08
CA MET A 434 1.28 7.13 0.29
C MET A 434 2.23 6.48 1.32
N ALA A 435 3.45 7.00 1.49
CA ALA A 435 4.35 6.52 2.54
C ALA A 435 3.78 6.87 3.93
N ARG A 436 3.22 8.08 4.07
CA ARG A 436 2.53 8.50 5.30
C ARG A 436 1.24 7.71 5.54
N VAL A 437 0.51 7.30 4.49
CA VAL A 437 -0.65 6.41 4.62
C VAL A 437 -0.24 5.07 5.22
N LEU A 438 0.85 4.46 4.72
CA LEU A 438 1.36 3.19 5.27
C LEU A 438 1.85 3.32 6.71
N ARG A 439 2.55 4.42 7.05
CA ARG A 439 2.94 4.71 8.43
C ARG A 439 1.72 4.81 9.34
N ALA A 440 0.68 5.54 8.93
CA ALA A 440 -0.55 5.66 9.71
C ALA A 440 -1.25 4.31 9.93
N LEU A 441 -1.27 3.43 8.91
CA LEU A 441 -1.78 2.06 9.06
C LEU A 441 -0.93 1.22 10.02
N SER A 442 0.39 1.36 9.95
CA SER A 442 1.33 0.69 10.86
C SER A 442 1.14 1.15 12.31
N ASP A 443 0.95 2.45 12.54
CA ASP A 443 0.77 3.04 13.87
C ASP A 443 -0.49 2.52 14.58
N VAL A 444 -1.52 2.13 13.82
CA VAL A 444 -2.73 1.48 14.36
C VAL A 444 -2.66 -0.05 14.38
N ASN A 445 -1.47 -0.62 14.15
CA ASN A 445 -1.22 -2.06 14.10
C ASN A 445 -2.07 -2.80 13.04
N TYR A 446 -2.38 -2.14 11.93
CA TYR A 446 -3.08 -2.80 10.82
C TYR A 446 -2.25 -3.98 10.30
N SER A 447 -2.91 -5.12 10.08
CA SER A 447 -2.28 -6.37 9.64
C SER A 447 -3.08 -7.10 8.56
N GLY A 448 -4.05 -6.40 7.97
CA GLY A 448 -4.79 -6.87 6.81
C GLY A 448 -4.00 -6.69 5.52
N VAL A 449 -4.69 -6.88 4.40
CA VAL A 449 -4.14 -6.74 3.06
C VAL A 449 -4.39 -5.34 2.51
N ILE A 450 -3.37 -4.81 1.83
CA ILE A 450 -3.50 -3.65 0.95
C ILE A 450 -3.37 -4.09 -0.50
N ASP A 451 -4.15 -3.49 -1.40
CA ASP A 451 -3.99 -3.63 -2.84
C ASP A 451 -4.14 -2.27 -3.55
N TYR A 452 -3.69 -2.18 -4.80
CA TYR A 452 -3.64 -0.93 -5.56
C TYR A 452 -5.02 -0.45 -6.07
N ASP A 453 -6.08 -1.26 -5.92
CA ASP A 453 -7.46 -1.06 -6.38
C ASP A 453 -7.61 -0.91 -7.89
N HIS A 454 -7.26 0.25 -8.43
CA HIS A 454 -7.49 0.61 -9.83
C HIS A 454 -6.19 0.70 -10.63
N ALA A 455 -6.23 0.17 -11.86
CA ALA A 455 -5.14 0.28 -12.81
C ALA A 455 -5.35 1.44 -13.79
N VAL A 456 -4.29 2.20 -14.04
CA VAL A 456 -4.25 3.16 -15.14
C VAL A 456 -3.75 2.47 -16.42
N GLN A 457 -4.04 3.06 -17.58
CA GLN A 457 -3.63 2.51 -18.87
C GLN A 457 -2.26 3.09 -19.25
N ILE A 458 -1.28 2.22 -19.44
CA ILE A 458 0.08 2.60 -19.88
C ILE A 458 0.44 1.87 -21.18
N THR A 459 1.47 2.34 -21.87
CA THR A 459 1.93 1.72 -23.12
C THR A 459 2.38 0.28 -22.89
N GLY A 460 1.82 -0.65 -23.67
CA GLY A 460 2.18 -2.08 -23.63
C GLY A 460 1.39 -2.93 -22.63
N ASP A 461 0.43 -2.35 -21.92
CA ASP A 461 -0.47 -3.04 -20.98
C ASP A 461 -1.77 -3.52 -21.66
N GLU A 462 -1.60 -4.36 -22.68
CA GLU A 462 -2.70 -5.01 -23.40
C GLU A 462 -2.34 -6.48 -23.67
N PRO A 463 -3.23 -7.45 -23.35
CA PRO A 463 -4.61 -7.28 -22.86
C PRO A 463 -4.73 -7.03 -21.34
N LEU A 464 -3.67 -7.28 -20.56
CA LEU A 464 -3.68 -7.16 -19.10
C LEU A 464 -2.72 -6.06 -18.63
N PRO A 465 -3.05 -5.32 -17.54
CA PRO A 465 -2.23 -4.22 -17.02
C PRO A 465 -1.02 -4.70 -16.18
N LYS A 466 -0.24 -5.66 -16.70
CA LYS A 466 0.85 -6.31 -15.95
C LYS A 466 1.95 -5.33 -15.55
N GLN A 467 2.35 -4.43 -16.45
CA GLN A 467 3.44 -3.49 -16.20
C GLN A 467 3.04 -2.46 -15.12
N TYR A 468 1.83 -1.91 -15.19
CA TYR A 468 1.33 -1.01 -14.14
C TYR A 468 1.26 -1.74 -12.80
N ILE A 469 0.70 -2.95 -12.76
CA ILE A 469 0.57 -3.72 -11.52
C ILE A 469 1.95 -4.03 -10.94
N ALA A 470 2.92 -4.43 -11.76
CA ALA A 470 4.30 -4.66 -11.30
C ALA A 470 4.90 -3.39 -10.67
N PHE A 471 4.66 -2.21 -11.28
CA PHE A 471 5.09 -0.93 -10.71
C PHE A 471 4.39 -0.66 -9.37
N ALA A 472 3.06 -0.74 -9.31
CA ALA A 472 2.30 -0.43 -8.10
C ALA A 472 2.66 -1.37 -6.94
N VAL A 473 2.76 -2.68 -7.21
CA VAL A 473 3.21 -3.67 -6.23
C VAL A 473 4.66 -3.40 -5.81
N GLY A 474 5.56 -3.12 -6.75
CA GLY A 474 6.95 -2.78 -6.45
C GLY A 474 7.07 -1.54 -5.55
N TYR A 475 6.31 -0.49 -5.84
CA TYR A 475 6.23 0.73 -5.05
C TYR A 475 5.72 0.44 -3.62
N MET A 476 4.59 -0.26 -3.50
CA MET A 476 4.04 -0.66 -2.20
C MET A 476 5.00 -1.53 -1.39
N ARG A 477 5.69 -2.48 -2.04
CA ARG A 477 6.74 -3.30 -1.41
C ARG A 477 7.90 -2.47 -0.88
N GLY A 478 8.38 -1.53 -1.69
CA GLY A 478 9.46 -0.61 -1.30
C GLY A 478 9.07 0.20 -0.06
N LEU A 479 7.86 0.76 -0.04
CA LEU A 479 7.36 1.50 1.12
C LEU A 479 7.21 0.61 2.35
N LEU A 480 6.67 -0.61 2.21
CA LEU A 480 6.54 -1.55 3.32
C LEU A 480 7.90 -1.98 3.90
N HIS A 481 8.95 -2.07 3.07
CA HIS A 481 10.31 -2.34 3.54
C HIS A 481 10.95 -1.16 4.29
N SER A 482 10.41 0.05 4.11
CA SER A 482 10.88 1.26 4.80
C SER A 482 10.24 1.50 6.18
N LEU A 483 9.17 0.76 6.49
CA LEU A 483 8.57 0.71 7.83
C LEU A 483 9.44 -0.16 8.76
#